data_AF-A0AAU8BDF8-F1
#
_entry.id   AF-A0AAU8BDF8-F1
#
_cell.length_a   1.000
_cell.length_b   1.000
_cell.length_c   1.000
_cell.angle_alpha   90.00
_cell.angle_beta   90.00
_cell.angle_gamma   90.00
#
_symmetry.space_group_name_H-M   'P 1'
#
loop_
_entity.id
_entity.type
_entity.pdbx_description
1 polymer ?
#
loop_
_entity_poly.entity_id
_entity_poly.type
_entity_poly.pdbx_seq_one_letter_code
_entity_poly.pdbx_strand_id
1 'polypeptide(L)'
;MHQQHKGIWIAYILSLFTPFTLLISGVIAIVYAGYRLDKGEDSDVINSHYYGLIRTFFLNLTFFVVLIVTVATSNGLLKGVTHYWYQATWLDQIANFIPYVGMLFASVAIVVWIIRMFAGMNKLKQNIPMTFGETAEPIKHLP
;
A
#
# COMPACT_ATOMS: atom_id res chain seq x y z
N MET A 1 -12.85 -2.63 -33.37
CA MET A 1 -13.56 -1.80 -32.37
C MET A 1 -14.09 -2.58 -31.15
N HIS A 2 -14.34 -3.90 -31.23
CA HIS A 2 -14.92 -4.66 -30.10
C HIS A 2 -13.95 -4.98 -28.94
N GLN A 3 -12.63 -5.05 -29.18
CA GLN A 3 -11.64 -5.41 -28.15
C GLN A 3 -11.26 -4.23 -27.23
N GLN A 4 -11.33 -3.00 -27.73
CA GLN A 4 -10.96 -1.78 -27.00
C GLN A 4 -11.90 -1.52 -25.81
N HIS A 5 -13.16 -1.98 -25.89
CA HIS A 5 -14.16 -1.83 -24.82
C HIS A 5 -13.97 -2.84 -23.68
N LYS A 6 -13.41 -4.03 -23.95
CA LYS A 6 -13.19 -5.06 -22.91
C LYS A 6 -12.16 -4.61 -21.87
N GLY A 7 -11.09 -3.94 -22.31
CA GLY A 7 -10.05 -3.42 -21.41
C GLY A 7 -10.59 -2.34 -20.46
N ILE A 8 -11.44 -1.44 -20.96
CA ILE A 8 -12.11 -0.42 -20.16
C ILE A 8 -13.09 -1.04 -19.16
N TRP A 9 -13.84 -2.06 -19.55
CA TRP A 9 -14.71 -2.81 -18.65
C TRP A 9 -13.94 -3.46 -17.49
N ILE A 10 -12.80 -4.09 -17.78
CA ILE A 10 -11.91 -4.65 -16.75
C ILE A 10 -11.41 -3.54 -15.82
N ALA A 11 -10.99 -2.40 -16.38
CA ALA A 11 -10.54 -1.25 -15.58
C ALA A 11 -11.66 -0.74 -14.65
N TYR A 12 -12.91 -0.63 -15.12
CA TYR A 12 -14.05 -0.25 -14.29
C TYR A 12 -14.30 -1.25 -13.15
N ILE A 13 -14.29 -2.55 -13.45
CA ILE A 13 -14.49 -3.60 -12.44
C ILE A 13 -13.36 -3.56 -11.39
N LEU A 14 -12.10 -3.48 -11.82
CA LEU A 14 -10.95 -3.39 -10.92
C LEU A 14 -10.95 -2.09 -10.09
N SER A 15 -11.36 -0.98 -10.69
CA SER A 15 -11.48 0.31 -10.00
C SER A 15 -12.59 0.27 -8.94
N LEU A 16 -13.65 -0.51 -9.16
CA LEU A 16 -14.71 -0.73 -8.17
C LEU A 16 -14.18 -1.56 -7.00
N PHE A 17 -13.39 -2.62 -7.24
CA PHE A 17 -12.85 -3.44 -6.15
C PHE A 17 -11.81 -2.70 -5.30
N THR A 18 -11.05 -1.78 -5.89
CA THR A 18 -9.99 -1.02 -5.21
C THR A 18 -10.43 -0.39 -3.87
N PRO A 19 -11.52 0.39 -3.78
CA PRO A 19 -11.99 0.94 -2.50
C PRO A 19 -12.55 -0.12 -1.54
N PHE A 20 -13.19 -1.18 -2.03
CA PHE A 20 -13.77 -2.21 -1.15
C PHE A 20 -12.72 -3.11 -0.52
N THR A 21 -11.72 -3.54 -1.28
CA THR A 21 -10.76 -4.54 -0.80
C THR A 21 -9.62 -3.93 0.00
N LEU A 22 -9.19 -2.70 -0.32
CA LEU A 22 -8.00 -2.07 0.29
C LEU A 22 -8.35 -0.93 1.23
N LEU A 23 -9.31 -0.07 0.89
CA LEU A 23 -9.62 1.11 1.69
C LEU A 23 -10.59 0.79 2.83
N ILE A 24 -11.76 0.20 2.54
CA ILE A 24 -12.78 -0.06 3.57
C ILE A 24 -12.28 -1.08 4.61
N SER A 25 -11.68 -2.18 4.16
CA SER A 25 -11.13 -3.21 5.06
C SER A 25 -10.06 -2.64 6.01
N GLY A 26 -9.16 -1.81 5.47
CA GLY A 26 -8.10 -1.15 6.22
C GLY A 26 -8.61 -0.12 7.23
N VAL A 27 -9.58 0.70 6.82
CA VAL A 27 -10.23 1.69 7.70
C VAL A 27 -10.89 1.00 8.89
N ILE A 28 -11.67 -0.06 8.65
CA ILE A 28 -12.32 -0.82 9.73
C ILE A 28 -11.28 -1.40 10.70
N ALA A 29 -10.20 -1.98 10.18
CA ALA A 29 -9.14 -2.55 11.01
C ALA A 29 -8.44 -1.50 11.90
N ILE A 30 -8.20 -0.29 11.37
CA ILE A 30 -7.60 0.81 12.14
C ILE A 30 -8.56 1.37 13.17
N VAL A 31 -9.83 1.59 12.81
CA VAL A 31 -10.83 2.10 13.75
C VAL A 31 -10.99 1.14 14.92
N TYR A 32 -11.02 -0.17 14.65
CA TYR A 32 -11.07 -1.19 15.68
C TYR A 32 -9.82 -1.19 16.56
N ALA A 33 -8.62 -1.13 15.96
CA ALA A 33 -7.35 -1.07 16.70
C ALA A 33 -7.26 0.19 17.58
N GLY A 34 -7.66 1.35 17.05
CA GLY A 34 -7.69 2.61 17.79
C GLY A 34 -8.69 2.58 18.95
N TYR A 35 -9.89 2.05 18.73
CA TYR A 35 -10.90 1.90 19.78
C TYR A 35 -10.42 0.99 20.94
N ARG A 36 -9.71 -0.09 20.63
CA ARG A 36 -9.16 -1.00 21.65
C ARG A 36 -7.99 -0.37 22.41
N LEU A 37 -7.13 0.37 21.72
CA LEU A 37 -6.05 1.13 22.35
C LEU A 37 -6.59 2.21 23.30
N ASP A 38 -7.63 2.95 22.91
CA ASP A 38 -8.23 4.03 23.71
C ASP A 38 -8.84 3.53 25.02
N LYS A 39 -9.38 2.31 25.03
CA LYS A 39 -9.90 1.68 26.25
C LYS A 39 -8.83 1.28 27.26
N GLY A 40 -7.59 1.04 26.82
CA GLY A 40 -6.48 0.69 27.71
C GLY A 40 -6.65 -0.60 28.54
N GLU A 41 -7.64 -1.45 28.23
CA GLU A 41 -7.95 -2.68 28.97
C GLU A 41 -7.09 -3.89 28.54
N ASP A 42 -6.27 -3.73 27.49
CA ASP A 42 -5.50 -4.80 26.87
C ASP A 42 -4.04 -4.84 27.34
N SER A 43 -3.46 -6.05 27.35
CA SER A 43 -2.04 -6.26 27.70
C SER A 43 -1.09 -5.50 26.76
N ASP A 44 0.08 -5.12 27.27
CA ASP A 44 1.13 -4.40 26.51
C ASP A 44 1.52 -5.08 25.19
N VAL A 45 1.49 -6.42 25.18
CA VAL A 45 1.74 -7.23 23.98
C VAL A 45 0.69 -6.97 22.90
N ILE A 46 -0.59 -6.93 23.27
CA ILE A 46 -1.71 -6.68 22.35
C ILE A 46 -1.66 -5.23 21.85
N ASN A 47 -1.40 -4.27 22.74
CA ASN A 47 -1.28 -2.87 22.39
C ASN A 47 -0.16 -2.64 21.36
N SER A 48 1.00 -3.28 21.52
CA SER A 48 2.09 -3.19 20.55
C SER A 48 1.70 -3.68 19.14
N HIS A 49 0.82 -4.68 19.03
CA HIS A 49 0.32 -5.17 17.76
C HIS A 49 -0.68 -4.22 17.12
N TYR A 50 -1.58 -3.62 17.90
CA TYR A 50 -2.50 -2.61 17.38
C TYR A 50 -1.75 -1.40 16.82
N TYR A 51 -0.73 -0.89 17.53
CA TYR A 51 0.13 0.17 16.99
C TYR A 51 0.87 -0.27 15.72
N GLY A 52 1.33 -1.52 15.67
CA GLY A 52 1.97 -2.09 14.49
C GLY A 52 1.09 -2.18 13.26
N LEU A 53 -0.14 -2.61 13.45
CA LEU A 53 -1.14 -2.70 12.39
C LEU A 53 -1.44 -1.31 11.83
N ILE A 54 -1.70 -0.32 12.70
CA ILE A 54 -1.97 1.07 12.30
C ILE A 54 -0.79 1.64 11.51
N ARG A 55 0.43 1.56 12.05
CA ARG A 55 1.63 2.10 11.40
C ARG A 55 1.93 1.44 10.06
N THR A 56 1.88 0.11 10.00
CA THR A 56 2.17 -0.65 8.78
C THR A 56 1.14 -0.36 7.71
N PHE A 57 -0.14 -0.20 8.07
CA PHE A 57 -1.16 0.22 7.14
C PHE A 57 -0.86 1.58 6.51
N PHE A 58 -0.61 2.61 7.33
CA PHE A 58 -0.35 3.96 6.81
C PHE A 58 0.90 4.01 5.93
N LEU A 59 1.98 3.32 6.33
CA LEU A 59 3.20 3.26 5.52
C LEU A 59 2.94 2.63 4.14
N ASN A 60 2.18 1.54 4.08
CA ASN A 60 1.84 0.91 2.80
C ASN A 60 0.87 1.77 1.99
N LEU A 61 -0.13 2.38 2.62
CA LEU A 61 -1.07 3.28 1.95
C LEU A 61 -0.32 4.46 1.31
N THR A 62 0.55 5.14 2.07
CA THR A 62 1.37 6.24 1.54
C THR A 62 2.25 5.77 0.40
N PHE A 63 2.91 4.61 0.53
CA PHE A 63 3.73 4.06 -0.54
C PHE A 63 2.94 3.84 -1.84
N PHE A 64 1.76 3.21 -1.77
CA PHE A 64 0.94 2.95 -2.96
C PHE A 64 0.41 4.24 -3.58
N VAL A 65 -0.06 5.20 -2.77
CA VAL A 65 -0.53 6.50 -3.27
C VAL A 65 0.60 7.23 -4.00
N VAL A 66 1.78 7.33 -3.39
CA VAL A 66 2.94 7.99 -4.02
C VAL A 66 3.37 7.28 -5.30
N LEU A 67 3.40 5.94 -5.30
CA LEU A 67 3.75 5.16 -6.48
C LEU A 67 2.77 5.39 -7.64
N ILE A 68 1.45 5.35 -7.37
CA ILE A 68 0.41 5.57 -8.38
C ILE A 68 0.52 6.98 -8.98
N VAL A 69 0.62 8.01 -8.12
CA VAL A 69 0.77 9.40 -8.56
C VAL A 69 2.04 9.56 -9.41
N THR A 70 3.16 9.00 -8.96
CA THR A 70 4.44 9.07 -9.69
C THR A 70 4.34 8.44 -11.08
N VAL A 71 3.75 7.25 -11.19
CA VAL A 71 3.58 6.53 -12.46
C VAL A 71 2.64 7.29 -13.40
N ALA A 72 1.51 7.77 -12.88
CA ALA A 72 0.52 8.51 -13.67
C ALA A 72 1.10 9.84 -14.18
N THR A 73 1.75 10.62 -13.31
CA THR A 73 2.37 11.90 -13.66
C THR A 73 3.52 11.70 -14.65
N SER A 74 4.41 10.72 -14.43
CA SER A 74 5.54 10.48 -15.34
C SER A 74 5.07 10.06 -16.74
N ASN A 75 4.07 9.18 -16.82
CA ASN A 75 3.50 8.75 -18.10
C ASN A 75 2.76 9.90 -18.81
N GLY A 76 1.97 10.68 -18.06
CA GLY A 76 1.26 11.84 -18.58
C GLY A 76 2.20 12.94 -19.11
N LEU A 77 3.26 13.26 -18.36
CA LEU A 77 4.27 14.23 -18.76
C LEU A 77 5.02 13.79 -20.02
N LEU A 78 5.49 12.54 -20.07
CA LEU A 78 6.23 12.04 -21.23
C LEU A 78 5.38 12.05 -22.49
N LYS A 79 4.13 11.57 -22.42
CA LYS A 79 3.18 11.65 -23.55
C LYS A 79 2.87 13.08 -23.96
N GLY A 80 2.77 14.00 -23.00
CA GLY A 80 2.60 15.43 -23.29
C GLY A 80 3.81 16.01 -24.02
N VAL A 81 5.03 15.70 -23.57
CA VAL A 81 6.26 16.16 -24.21
C VAL A 81 6.41 15.59 -25.62
N THR A 82 6.15 14.29 -25.83
CA THR A 82 6.22 13.71 -27.18
C THR A 82 5.17 14.27 -28.12
N HIS A 83 3.97 14.56 -27.62
CA HIS A 83 2.88 15.05 -28.45
C HIS A 83 3.02 16.53 -28.85
N TYR A 84 3.44 17.39 -27.91
CA TYR A 84 3.42 18.84 -28.13
C TYR A 84 4.77 19.44 -28.52
N TRP A 85 5.89 18.86 -28.08
CA TRP A 85 7.20 19.54 -28.15
C TRP A 85 8.26 18.75 -28.93
N TYR A 86 8.30 17.42 -28.81
CA TYR A 86 9.38 16.63 -29.39
C TYR A 86 8.95 15.20 -29.76
N GLN A 87 8.60 14.99 -31.03
CA GLN A 87 8.23 13.66 -31.53
C GLN A 87 9.47 12.78 -31.69
N ALA A 88 9.75 11.98 -30.68
CA ALA A 88 10.80 10.98 -30.75
C ALA A 88 10.31 9.61 -30.28
N THR A 89 10.52 8.62 -31.14
CA THR A 89 10.01 7.25 -30.98
C THR A 89 10.57 6.55 -29.74
N TRP A 90 11.74 7.00 -29.25
CA TRP A 90 12.37 6.47 -28.03
C TRP A 90 11.68 6.94 -26.74
N LEU A 91 11.11 8.16 -26.72
CA LEU A 91 10.36 8.68 -25.57
C LEU A 91 9.03 7.93 -25.40
N ASP A 92 8.37 7.58 -26.51
CA ASP A 92 7.14 6.78 -26.49
C ASP A 92 7.40 5.35 -25.98
N GLN A 93 8.57 4.77 -26.28
CA GLN A 93 8.98 3.48 -25.73
C GLN A 93 9.14 3.54 -24.20
N ILE A 94 9.78 4.60 -23.69
CA ILE A 94 9.95 4.81 -22.25
C ILE A 94 8.59 5.03 -21.57
N ALA A 95 7.72 5.85 -22.15
CA ALA A 95 6.38 6.12 -21.62
C ALA A 95 5.53 4.84 -21.48
N ASN A 96 5.63 3.94 -22.45
CA ASN A 96 4.96 2.64 -22.40
C ASN A 96 5.58 1.67 -21.37
N PHE A 97 6.84 1.85 -21.01
CA PHE A 97 7.54 1.01 -20.03
C PHE A 97 7.24 1.38 -18.58
N ILE A 98 7.02 2.66 -18.29
CA ILE A 98 6.79 3.19 -16.92
C ILE A 98 5.67 2.45 -16.15
N PRO A 99 4.49 2.17 -16.73
CA PRO A 99 3.45 1.40 -16.04
C PRO A 99 3.90 0.00 -15.60
N TYR A 100 4.74 -0.68 -16.39
CA TYR A 100 5.25 -2.01 -16.05
C TYR A 100 6.24 -1.96 -14.89
N VAL A 101 7.09 -0.93 -14.86
CA VAL A 101 8.00 -0.69 -13.72
C VAL A 101 7.20 -0.41 -12.45
N GLY A 102 6.17 0.44 -12.55
CA GLY A 102 5.25 0.70 -11.44
C GLY A 102 4.57 -0.58 -10.93
N MET A 103 4.10 -1.43 -11.85
CA MET A 103 3.50 -2.71 -11.52
C MET A 103 4.48 -3.64 -10.79
N LEU A 104 5.74 -3.72 -11.23
CA LEU A 104 6.77 -4.53 -10.59
C LEU A 104 7.02 -4.09 -9.14
N PHE A 105 7.21 -2.79 -8.90
CA PHE A 105 7.39 -2.26 -7.55
C PHE A 105 6.16 -2.50 -6.66
N ALA A 106 4.96 -2.34 -7.22
CA ALA A 106 3.72 -2.63 -6.50
C ALA A 106 3.64 -4.11 -6.11
N SER A 107 3.94 -5.03 -7.04
CA SER A 107 3.92 -6.48 -6.77
C SER A 107 4.91 -6.87 -5.66
N VAL A 108 6.14 -6.36 -5.70
CA VAL A 108 7.14 -6.62 -4.66
C VAL A 108 6.67 -6.09 -3.30
N ALA A 109 6.12 -4.87 -3.26
CA ALA A 109 5.61 -4.29 -2.03
C ALA A 109 4.46 -5.10 -1.43
N ILE A 110 3.53 -5.60 -2.26
CA ILE A 110 2.44 -6.49 -1.81
C ILE A 110 3.01 -7.76 -1.17
N VAL A 111 3.99 -8.41 -1.82
CA VAL A 111 4.62 -9.62 -1.28
C VAL A 111 5.29 -9.34 0.08
N VAL A 112 6.06 -8.26 0.18
CA VAL A 112 6.72 -7.86 1.42
C VAL A 112 5.69 -7.56 2.52
N TRP A 113 4.59 -6.89 2.19
CA TRP A 113 3.51 -6.60 3.13
C TRP A 113 2.84 -7.87 3.65
N ILE A 114 2.54 -8.82 2.77
CA ILE A 114 1.97 -10.12 3.14
C ILE A 114 2.89 -10.87 4.09
N ILE A 115 4.20 -10.95 3.78
CA ILE A 115 5.20 -11.59 4.65
C ILE A 115 5.22 -10.94 6.03
N ARG A 116 5.22 -9.60 6.09
CA ARG A 116 5.19 -8.85 7.36
C ARG A 116 3.92 -9.13 8.16
N MET A 117 2.77 -9.27 7.51
CA MET A 117 1.51 -9.59 8.17
C MET A 117 1.53 -10.98 8.80
N PHE A 118 1.98 -12.00 8.06
CA PHE A 118 2.13 -13.36 8.59
C PHE A 118 3.15 -13.43 9.73
N ALA A 119 4.26 -12.70 9.62
CA ALA A 119 5.23 -12.60 10.71
C ALA A 119 4.63 -11.96 11.97
N GLY A 120 3.84 -10.89 11.82
CA GLY A 120 3.11 -10.26 12.93
C GLY A 120 2.11 -11.20 13.61
N MET A 121 1.32 -11.95 12.83
CA MET A 121 0.38 -12.94 13.37
C MET A 121 1.10 -14.08 14.12
N ASN A 122 2.24 -14.54 13.62
CA ASN A 122 3.02 -15.57 14.30
C ASN A 122 3.61 -15.07 15.63
N LYS A 123 4.08 -13.81 15.70
CA LYS A 123 4.52 -13.19 16.96
C LYS A 123 3.39 -13.06 17.97
N LEU A 124 2.18 -12.70 17.52
CA LEU A 124 0.99 -12.66 18.36
C LEU A 124 0.66 -14.04 18.95
N LYS A 125 0.72 -15.10 18.15
CA LYS A 125 0.51 -16.49 18.62
C LYS A 125 1.54 -16.92 19.68
N GLN A 126 2.74 -16.36 19.62
CA GLN A 126 3.82 -16.65 20.57
C GLN A 126 3.79 -15.71 21.80
N ASN A 127 2.81 -14.81 21.88
CA ASN A 127 2.71 -13.77 22.92
C ASN A 127 3.96 -12.86 22.99
N ILE A 128 4.64 -12.67 21.86
CA ILE A 128 5.84 -11.83 21.76
C ILE A 128 5.41 -10.44 21.26
N PRO A 129 5.78 -9.34 21.93
CA PRO A 129 5.40 -7.99 21.52
C PRO A 129 5.93 -7.65 20.12
N MET A 130 5.17 -6.81 19.41
CA MET A 130 5.58 -6.35 18.09
C MET A 130 6.68 -5.30 18.23
N THR A 131 7.90 -5.69 17.86
CA THR A 131 9.10 -4.84 17.87
C THR A 131 9.27 -4.14 16.52
N PHE A 132 9.57 -2.83 16.55
CA PHE A 132 9.79 -2.02 15.35
C PHE A 132 11.23 -1.52 15.27
N GLY A 133 12.07 -2.21 14.48
CA GLY A 133 13.49 -1.88 14.29
C GLY A 133 14.42 -2.87 14.99
N GLU A 134 15.69 -2.93 14.55
CA GLU A 134 16.72 -3.85 15.07
C GLU A 134 17.03 -3.66 16.57
N THR A 135 16.63 -2.53 17.18
CA THR A 135 16.94 -2.16 18.57
C THR A 135 15.72 -1.63 19.35
N ALA A 136 14.52 -2.13 19.13
CA ALA A 136 13.33 -1.59 19.81
C ALA A 136 13.12 -2.20 21.21
N GLU A 137 13.38 -1.41 22.25
CA GLU A 137 12.74 -1.61 23.55
C GLU A 137 11.20 -1.63 23.36
N PRO A 138 10.46 -2.42 24.15
CA PRO A 138 8.99 -2.36 24.14
C PRO A 138 8.56 -0.92 24.42
N ILE A 139 7.57 -0.44 23.69
CA ILE A 139 7.01 0.91 23.89
C ILE A 139 6.52 0.99 25.33
N LYS A 140 7.37 1.49 26.23
CA LYS A 140 6.98 1.96 27.55
C LYS A 140 6.05 3.13 27.31
N HIS A 141 4.85 3.04 27.88
CA HIS A 141 3.79 4.03 27.90
C HIS A 141 4.28 5.45 27.59
N LEU A 142 3.71 6.09 26.56
CA LEU A 142 3.76 7.54 26.47
C LEU A 142 3.03 8.11 27.70
N PRO A 143 3.54 9.20 28.30
CA PRO A 143 2.98 9.82 29.50
C PRO A 143 1.53 10.26 29.34
#